data_AF-A0A9D2EM29-F1
#
_entry.id   AF-A0A9D2EM29-F1
#
_cell.length_a   1.000
_cell.length_b   1.000
_cell.length_c   1.000
_cell.angle_alpha   90.00
_cell.angle_beta   90.00
_cell.angle_gamma   90.00
#
_symmetry.space_group_name_H-M   'P 1'
#
loop_
_entity.id
_entity.type
_entity.pdbx_description
1 polymer ?
#
loop_
_entity_poly.entity_id
_entity_poly.type
_entity_poly.pdbx_seq_one_letter_code
_entity_poly.pdbx_strand_id
1 'polypeptide(L)'
;MMNFEEFLCYVEEHILKGWKENAEVRIQETKKNNGITYQGLSIREMEEMVAPCIYLEEFYDLYQRSGDLEEVMEKIRQEYQWAMERSALYEMNVLQYDRIRKKIIFRLVNYEKNREILEDCPCIQMHDLALTFRWVAHTDSIGISTALITNRELALWGISLHELLLVARENTRRLFPPRIMDMDSFLMESGRGKPPLMPGKIMYIMTNEQQINGATVLVYDGVLRQFADKIKEDFYVLPSSIHELILVPASQFADAGRLFEMVREANDTIVLPVDYLSDSVYYYNRRKDQLTLAASDA
;
A
#
# COMPACT_ATOMS: atom_id res chain seq x y z
N MET A 1 1.44 18.37 -25.92
CA MET A 1 0.82 17.76 -24.73
C MET A 1 1.00 18.72 -23.60
N MET A 2 -0.06 18.93 -22.82
CA MET A 2 -0.01 19.77 -21.64
C MET A 2 0.98 19.18 -20.63
N ASN A 3 1.72 20.04 -19.92
CA ASN A 3 2.45 19.62 -18.73
C ASN A 3 1.47 19.38 -17.56
N PHE A 4 1.97 18.90 -16.42
CA PHE A 4 1.08 18.55 -15.30
C PHE A 4 0.34 19.77 -14.74
N GLU A 5 1.00 20.92 -14.58
CA GLU A 5 0.36 22.14 -14.08
C GLU A 5 -0.73 22.64 -15.04
N GLU A 6 -0.46 22.62 -16.35
CA GLU A 6 -1.43 22.95 -17.39
C GLU A 6 -2.63 21.99 -17.36
N PHE A 7 -2.40 20.70 -17.13
CA PHE A 7 -3.45 19.70 -16.96
C PHE A 7 -4.31 19.97 -15.72
N LEU A 8 -3.71 20.32 -14.57
CA LEU A 8 -4.46 20.66 -13.36
C LEU A 8 -5.38 21.86 -13.58
N CYS A 9 -4.87 22.94 -14.18
CA CYS A 9 -5.67 24.12 -14.53
C CYS A 9 -6.81 23.74 -15.47
N TYR A 10 -6.54 22.92 -16.48
CA TYR A 10 -7.56 22.45 -17.41
C TYR A 10 -8.67 21.67 -16.70
N VAL A 11 -8.31 20.73 -15.83
CA VAL A 11 -9.26 19.94 -15.03
C VAL A 11 -10.11 20.87 -14.15
N GLU A 12 -9.49 21.79 -13.42
CA GLU A 12 -10.18 22.73 -12.52
C GLU A 12 -11.24 23.56 -13.26
N GLU A 13 -10.88 24.10 -14.43
CA GLU A 13 -11.77 24.95 -15.24
C GLU A 13 -12.92 24.17 -15.91
N HIS A 14 -12.70 22.91 -16.27
CA HIS A 14 -13.59 22.18 -17.20
C HIS A 14 -14.36 21.02 -16.56
N ILE A 15 -14.00 20.56 -15.36
CA ILE A 15 -14.58 19.32 -14.79
C ILE A 15 -16.08 19.39 -14.57
N LEU A 16 -16.60 20.57 -14.23
CA LEU A 16 -18.02 20.77 -13.94
C LEU A 16 -18.91 20.95 -15.16
N LYS A 17 -18.34 21.28 -16.32
CA LYS A 17 -19.08 21.68 -17.53
C LYS A 17 -20.09 20.61 -17.93
N GLY A 18 -21.38 20.97 -17.98
CA GLY A 18 -22.46 20.06 -18.35
C GLY A 18 -22.79 18.96 -17.32
N TRP A 19 -22.29 19.06 -16.09
CA TRP A 19 -22.50 18.04 -15.05
C TRP A 19 -22.88 18.62 -13.67
N LYS A 20 -21.98 19.37 -13.03
CA LYS A 20 -22.15 19.89 -11.65
C LYS A 20 -21.79 21.38 -11.59
N GLU A 21 -22.42 22.18 -12.44
CA GLU A 21 -22.02 23.58 -12.69
C GLU A 21 -22.08 24.51 -11.46
N ASN A 22 -22.82 24.14 -10.42
CA ASN A 22 -22.94 24.91 -9.18
C ASN A 22 -22.03 24.41 -8.04
N ALA A 23 -21.21 23.38 -8.28
CA ALA A 23 -20.30 22.86 -7.27
C ALA A 23 -19.04 23.73 -7.16
N GLU A 24 -18.38 23.66 -6.01
CA GLU A 24 -17.06 24.23 -5.80
C GLU A 24 -15.99 23.20 -6.17
N VAL A 25 -15.04 23.56 -7.03
CA VAL A 25 -13.85 22.74 -7.32
C VAL A 25 -12.68 23.25 -6.50
N ARG A 26 -11.91 22.33 -5.92
CA ARG A 26 -10.62 22.62 -5.32
C ARG A 26 -9.61 21.54 -5.70
N ILE A 27 -8.45 21.95 -6.19
CA ILE A 27 -7.29 21.08 -6.29
C ILE A 27 -6.31 21.48 -5.17
N GLN A 28 -5.90 20.50 -4.37
CA GLN A 28 -4.98 20.74 -3.26
C GLN A 28 -4.02 19.58 -3.03
N GLU A 29 -2.86 19.92 -2.51
CA GLU A 29 -1.85 18.95 -2.10
C GLU A 29 -2.37 18.05 -0.98
N THR A 30 -2.23 16.74 -1.18
CA THR A 30 -2.60 15.69 -0.22
C THR A 30 -1.45 14.71 -0.05
N LYS A 31 -1.10 14.37 1.19
CA LYS A 31 -0.04 13.40 1.49
C LYS A 31 -0.54 11.96 1.35
N LYS A 32 0.22 11.14 0.63
CA LYS A 32 0.07 9.68 0.55
C LYS A 32 1.16 8.99 1.38
N ASN A 33 1.31 7.68 1.19
CA ASN A 33 2.34 6.88 1.86
C ASN A 33 3.73 7.51 1.66
N ASN A 34 4.56 7.45 2.69
CA ASN A 34 5.92 8.00 2.73
C ASN A 34 5.98 9.53 2.57
N GLY A 35 4.88 10.24 2.89
CA GLY A 35 4.81 11.69 2.80
C GLY A 35 4.80 12.24 1.37
N ILE A 36 4.57 11.38 0.37
CA ILE A 36 4.54 11.80 -1.03
C ILE A 36 3.29 12.63 -1.29
N THR A 37 3.47 13.83 -1.85
CA THR A 37 2.38 14.76 -2.12
C THR A 37 1.78 14.52 -3.50
N TYR A 38 0.46 14.37 -3.54
CA TYR A 38 -0.33 14.24 -4.76
C TYR A 38 -1.33 15.41 -4.86
N GLN A 39 -1.75 15.76 -6.07
CA GLN A 39 -2.77 16.76 -6.34
C GLN A 39 -4.16 16.11 -6.28
N GLY A 40 -4.86 16.40 -5.19
CA GLY A 40 -6.18 15.90 -4.90
C GLY A 40 -7.26 16.86 -5.39
N LEU A 41 -8.10 16.40 -6.31
CA LEU A 41 -9.33 17.05 -6.73
C LEU A 41 -10.46 16.76 -5.73
N SER A 42 -11.08 17.82 -5.23
CA SER A 42 -12.32 17.79 -4.48
C SER A 42 -13.37 18.62 -5.21
N ILE A 43 -14.58 18.08 -5.33
CA ILE A 43 -15.75 18.78 -5.86
C ILE A 43 -16.77 18.80 -4.73
N ARG A 44 -17.34 19.94 -4.39
CA ARG A 44 -18.29 20.05 -3.26
C ARG A 44 -19.54 20.79 -3.67
N GLU A 45 -20.69 20.14 -3.58
CA GLU A 45 -21.98 20.80 -3.69
C GLU A 45 -22.41 21.41 -2.35
N MET A 46 -23.23 22.47 -2.35
CA MET A 46 -23.56 23.22 -1.12
C MET A 46 -24.23 22.38 -0.01
N GLU A 47 -24.84 21.25 -0.37
CA GLU A 47 -25.53 20.36 0.58
C GLU A 47 -24.64 19.23 1.10
N GLU A 48 -23.43 19.05 0.55
CA GLU A 48 -22.53 17.95 0.91
C GLU A 48 -21.56 18.36 2.04
N MET A 49 -21.60 17.62 3.16
CA MET A 49 -20.71 17.82 4.30
C MET A 49 -19.29 17.26 4.08
N VAL A 50 -19.15 16.27 3.19
CA VAL A 50 -17.89 15.60 2.87
C VAL A 50 -17.82 15.40 1.36
N ALA A 51 -16.64 15.63 0.77
CA ALA A 51 -16.37 15.39 -0.64
C ALA A 51 -15.16 14.44 -0.77
N PRO A 52 -15.19 13.46 -1.69
CA PRO A 52 -14.05 12.60 -1.93
C PRO A 52 -12.88 13.39 -2.51
N CYS A 53 -11.67 12.85 -2.32
CA CYS A 53 -10.44 13.39 -2.89
C CYS A 53 -9.94 12.44 -3.99
N ILE A 54 -9.92 12.91 -5.23
CA ILE A 54 -9.51 12.15 -6.41
C ILE A 54 -8.09 12.60 -6.80
N TYR A 55 -7.14 11.68 -6.78
CA TYR A 55 -5.75 11.98 -7.14
C TYR A 55 -5.56 12.08 -8.64
N LEU A 56 -4.97 13.18 -9.12
CA LEU A 56 -4.92 13.52 -10.54
C LEU A 56 -3.71 12.94 -11.29
N GLU A 57 -2.72 12.39 -10.60
CA GLU A 57 -1.51 11.80 -11.19
C GLU A 57 -1.83 10.66 -12.16
N GLU A 58 -2.70 9.73 -11.75
CA GLU A 58 -3.08 8.57 -12.57
C GLU A 58 -3.87 8.99 -13.83
N PHE A 59 -4.64 10.07 -13.73
CA PHE A 59 -5.39 10.65 -14.85
C PHE A 59 -4.48 11.43 -15.79
N TYR A 60 -3.44 12.07 -15.28
CA TYR A 60 -2.42 12.70 -16.09
C TYR A 60 -1.60 11.66 -16.86
N ASP A 61 -1.21 10.55 -16.24
CA ASP A 61 -0.58 9.42 -16.93
C ASP A 61 -1.47 8.87 -18.04
N LEU A 62 -2.78 8.76 -17.79
CA LEU A 62 -3.75 8.36 -18.80
C LEU A 62 -3.83 9.38 -19.95
N TYR A 63 -3.83 10.68 -19.65
CA TYR A 63 -3.79 11.74 -20.66
C TYR A 63 -2.52 11.64 -21.51
N GLN A 64 -1.35 11.41 -20.90
CA GLN A 64 -0.09 11.27 -21.63
C GLN A 64 -0.09 10.08 -22.60
N ARG A 65 -0.84 9.02 -22.29
CA ARG A 65 -0.96 7.82 -23.13
C ARG A 65 -2.03 7.95 -24.21
N SER A 66 -3.19 8.52 -23.87
CA SER A 66 -4.35 8.61 -24.77
C SER A 66 -4.32 9.85 -25.65
N GLY A 67 -3.82 10.97 -25.13
CA GLY A 67 -3.95 12.31 -25.72
C GLY A 67 -5.36 12.88 -25.66
N ASP A 68 -6.33 12.19 -25.06
CA ASP A 68 -7.75 12.54 -25.06
C ASP A 68 -8.18 13.11 -23.70
N LEU A 69 -8.38 14.42 -23.66
CA LEU A 69 -8.84 15.10 -22.44
C LEU A 69 -10.31 14.81 -22.14
N GLU A 70 -11.17 14.64 -23.14
CA GLU A 70 -12.59 14.36 -22.88
C GLU A 70 -12.77 12.99 -22.23
N GLU A 71 -12.03 11.98 -22.71
CA GLU A 71 -12.00 10.64 -22.10
C GLU A 71 -11.52 10.70 -20.64
N VAL A 72 -10.44 11.43 -20.39
CA VAL A 72 -9.87 11.57 -19.04
C VAL A 72 -10.84 12.27 -18.10
N MET A 73 -11.47 13.36 -18.54
CA MET A 73 -12.44 14.10 -17.74
C MET A 73 -13.66 13.26 -17.41
N GLU A 74 -14.16 12.45 -18.35
CA GLU A 74 -15.27 11.54 -18.11
C GLU A 74 -14.89 10.47 -17.06
N LYS A 75 -13.68 9.92 -17.14
CA LYS A 75 -13.17 8.98 -16.12
C LYS A 75 -13.02 9.61 -14.74
N ILE A 76 -12.55 10.87 -14.64
CA ILE A 76 -12.50 11.60 -13.37
C ILE A 76 -13.90 11.73 -12.78
N ARG A 77 -14.91 12.10 -13.59
CA ARG A 77 -16.30 12.22 -13.14
C ARG A 77 -16.87 10.89 -12.65
N GLN A 78 -16.58 9.80 -13.36
CA GLN A 78 -17.00 8.45 -12.96
C GLN A 78 -16.38 8.04 -11.63
N GLU A 79 -15.06 8.21 -11.46
CA GLU A 79 -14.38 7.90 -10.19
C GLU A 79 -14.90 8.77 -9.04
N TYR A 80 -15.17 10.06 -9.30
CA TYR A 80 -15.77 10.94 -8.30
C TYR A 80 -17.15 10.42 -7.85
N GLN A 81 -18.05 10.11 -8.79
CA GLN A 81 -19.39 9.59 -8.46
C GLN A 81 -19.28 8.32 -7.63
N TRP A 82 -18.42 7.40 -8.05
CA TRP A 82 -18.14 6.15 -7.34
C TRP A 82 -17.56 6.39 -5.95
N ALA A 83 -16.71 7.39 -5.77
CA ALA A 83 -16.14 7.73 -4.47
C ALA A 83 -17.18 8.39 -3.54
N MET A 84 -18.09 9.21 -4.09
CA MET A 84 -19.12 9.89 -3.31
C MET A 84 -20.11 8.89 -2.71
N GLU A 85 -20.66 7.98 -3.52
CA GLU A 85 -21.57 6.93 -3.04
C GLU A 85 -20.95 6.09 -1.90
N ARG A 86 -19.64 5.85 -1.98
CA ARG A 86 -18.88 5.13 -0.94
C ARG A 86 -18.60 5.97 0.30
N SER A 87 -18.45 7.28 0.19
CA SER A 87 -18.24 8.18 1.34
C SER A 87 -19.50 8.27 2.22
N ALA A 88 -20.69 8.32 1.63
CA ALA A 88 -21.94 8.22 2.39
C ALA A 88 -22.01 6.88 3.16
N LEU A 89 -21.61 5.78 2.52
CA LEU A 89 -21.53 4.46 3.14
C LEU A 89 -20.46 4.39 4.24
N TYR A 90 -19.35 5.14 4.11
CA TYR A 90 -18.29 5.24 5.11
C TYR A 90 -18.82 5.81 6.42
N GLU A 91 -19.45 7.00 6.37
CA GLU A 91 -19.96 7.67 7.57
C GLU A 91 -20.96 6.79 8.33
N MET A 92 -21.89 6.15 7.60
CA MET A 92 -22.86 5.22 8.20
C MET A 92 -22.21 4.01 8.88
N ASN A 93 -21.09 3.53 8.36
CA ASN A 93 -20.43 2.31 8.83
C ASN A 93 -19.45 2.58 9.97
N VAL A 94 -18.68 3.67 9.93
CA VAL A 94 -17.71 3.99 10.98
C VAL A 94 -18.36 4.33 12.31
N LEU A 95 -19.58 4.86 12.30
CA LEU A 95 -20.39 5.02 13.50
C LEU A 95 -20.78 3.68 14.16
N GLN A 96 -20.65 2.55 13.45
CA GLN A 96 -21.05 1.23 13.93
C GLN A 96 -19.88 0.24 13.81
N TYR A 97 -19.05 0.17 14.85
CA TYR A 97 -17.91 -0.75 14.95
C TYR A 97 -18.25 -2.19 14.49
N ASP A 98 -19.41 -2.72 14.89
CA ASP A 98 -19.84 -4.07 14.52
C ASP A 98 -19.96 -4.34 13.01
N ARG A 99 -20.24 -3.30 12.21
CA ARG A 99 -20.34 -3.42 10.75
C ARG A 99 -18.97 -3.50 10.08
N ILE A 100 -17.98 -2.81 10.64
CA ILE A 100 -16.65 -2.68 10.04
C ILE A 100 -15.64 -3.63 10.66
N ARG A 101 -15.87 -4.17 11.87
CA ARG A 101 -14.89 -4.99 12.59
C ARG A 101 -14.36 -6.16 11.77
N LYS A 102 -15.17 -6.77 10.89
CA LYS A 102 -14.75 -7.88 10.01
C LYS A 102 -13.98 -7.44 8.75
N LYS A 103 -13.83 -6.13 8.56
CA LYS A 103 -13.13 -5.50 7.43
C LYS A 103 -11.88 -4.74 7.89
N ILE A 104 -11.62 -4.65 9.18
CA ILE A 104 -10.41 -4.06 9.74
C ILE A 104 -9.22 -4.96 9.40
N ILE A 105 -8.17 -4.38 8.85
CA ILE A 105 -6.92 -5.03 8.47
C ILE A 105 -5.74 -4.20 8.97
N PHE A 106 -4.53 -4.71 8.79
CA PHE A 106 -3.32 -3.94 8.96
C PHE A 106 -2.48 -3.90 7.68
N ARG A 107 -1.54 -2.96 7.63
CA ARG A 107 -0.57 -2.78 6.55
C ARG A 107 0.79 -2.37 7.13
N LEU A 108 1.86 -2.93 6.58
CA LEU A 108 3.22 -2.45 6.84
C LEU A 108 3.55 -1.20 6.00
N VAL A 109 4.19 -0.23 6.64
CA VAL A 109 4.73 1.00 6.04
C VAL A 109 6.11 1.30 6.63
N ASN A 110 6.87 2.19 5.99
CA ASN A 110 8.10 2.72 6.58
C ASN A 110 7.77 3.60 7.79
N TYR A 111 8.44 3.41 8.92
CA TYR A 111 8.16 4.19 10.14
C TYR A 111 8.54 5.67 9.97
N GLU A 112 9.80 5.98 9.64
CA GLU A 112 10.27 7.38 9.61
C GLU A 112 9.61 8.19 8.48
N LYS A 113 9.46 7.62 7.28
CA LYS A 113 8.81 8.32 6.16
C LYS A 113 7.32 8.59 6.40
N ASN A 114 6.68 7.91 7.35
CA ASN A 114 5.26 8.12 7.68
C ASN A 114 5.07 8.76 9.05
N ARG A 115 6.14 9.24 9.71
CA ARG A 115 6.10 9.71 11.10
C ARG A 115 4.98 10.69 11.39
N GLU A 116 4.73 11.66 10.52
CA GLU A 116 3.66 12.65 10.67
C GLU A 116 2.26 12.01 10.71
N ILE A 117 1.93 11.08 9.80
CA ILE A 117 0.62 10.42 9.81
C ILE A 117 0.49 9.42 10.97
N LEU A 118 1.61 8.89 11.46
CA LEU A 118 1.64 7.99 12.61
C LEU A 118 1.36 8.70 13.95
N GLU A 119 1.44 10.03 14.01
CA GLU A 119 1.03 10.79 15.20
C GLU A 119 -0.49 10.73 15.45
N ASP A 120 -1.29 10.61 14.38
CA ASP A 120 -2.75 10.61 14.45
C ASP A 120 -3.39 9.22 14.21
N CYS A 121 -2.60 8.15 14.09
CA CYS A 121 -3.15 6.80 13.96
C CYS A 121 -2.53 5.77 14.91
N PRO A 122 -3.31 4.77 15.36
CA PRO A 122 -2.76 3.63 16.06
C PRO A 122 -1.69 2.94 15.22
N CYS A 123 -0.51 2.70 15.79
CA CYS A 123 0.54 1.96 15.13
C CYS A 123 1.36 1.09 16.09
N ILE A 124 2.03 0.08 15.52
CA ILE A 124 2.99 -0.76 16.23
C ILE A 124 4.31 -0.72 15.46
N GLN A 125 5.36 -0.22 16.10
CA GLN A 125 6.68 -0.16 15.49
C GLN A 125 7.39 -1.52 15.55
N MET A 126 8.04 -1.90 14.44
CA MET A 126 8.89 -3.08 14.33
C MET A 126 10.11 -2.72 13.50
N HIS A 127 11.28 -2.60 14.15
CA HIS A 127 12.49 -2.06 13.52
C HIS A 127 12.21 -0.68 12.89
N ASP A 128 12.49 -0.52 11.60
CA ASP A 128 12.24 0.64 10.75
C ASP A 128 10.87 0.61 10.05
N LEU A 129 10.02 -0.37 10.38
CA LEU A 129 8.66 -0.50 9.87
C LEU A 129 7.62 -0.13 10.92
N ALA A 130 6.43 0.26 10.47
CA ALA A 130 5.26 0.45 11.29
C ALA A 130 4.08 -0.36 10.76
N LEU A 131 3.35 -1.01 11.66
CA LEU A 131 2.07 -1.62 11.37
C LEU A 131 0.98 -0.57 11.59
N THR A 132 0.26 -0.22 10.52
CA THR A 132 -0.88 0.72 10.56
C THR A 132 -2.19 -0.04 10.36
N PHE A 133 -3.29 0.52 10.86
CA PHE A 133 -4.60 -0.12 10.77
C PHE A 133 -5.49 0.59 9.77
N ARG A 134 -6.20 -0.21 8.98
CA ARG A 134 -7.10 0.25 7.94
C ARG A 134 -8.37 -0.57 7.99
N TRP A 135 -9.44 -0.09 7.38
CA TRP A 135 -10.57 -0.95 7.07
C TRP A 135 -10.80 -0.96 5.57
N VAL A 136 -11.27 -2.10 5.08
CA VAL A 136 -11.54 -2.31 3.66
C VAL A 136 -12.93 -1.78 3.32
N ALA A 137 -12.99 -0.73 2.52
CA ALA A 137 -14.25 -0.24 1.96
C ALA A 137 -14.78 -1.21 0.91
N HIS A 138 -13.91 -1.59 -0.02
CA HIS A 138 -14.24 -2.44 -1.16
C HIS A 138 -13.03 -3.23 -1.66
N THR A 139 -13.31 -4.33 -2.35
CA THR A 139 -12.32 -5.12 -3.08
C THR A 139 -12.99 -5.65 -4.34
N ASP A 140 -12.44 -5.32 -5.51
CA ASP A 140 -12.89 -5.78 -6.81
C ASP A 140 -11.70 -6.15 -7.71
N SER A 141 -11.97 -6.39 -8.99
CA SER A 141 -10.95 -6.65 -10.01
C SER A 141 -10.07 -5.44 -10.35
N ILE A 142 -10.45 -4.23 -9.92
CA ILE A 142 -9.73 -2.98 -10.18
C ILE A 142 -8.77 -2.69 -9.01
N GLY A 143 -9.14 -3.03 -7.77
CA GLY A 143 -8.23 -2.97 -6.64
C GLY A 143 -8.90 -3.04 -5.28
N ILE A 144 -8.21 -2.50 -4.27
CA ILE A 144 -8.67 -2.48 -2.88
C ILE A 144 -8.79 -1.02 -2.45
N SER A 145 -10.00 -0.61 -2.06
CA SER A 145 -10.22 0.68 -1.42
C SER A 145 -10.15 0.50 0.09
N THR A 146 -9.27 1.26 0.75
CA THR A 146 -9.08 1.24 2.20
C THR A 146 -9.06 2.65 2.74
N ALA A 147 -9.52 2.82 3.98
CA ALA A 147 -9.31 4.05 4.73
C ALA A 147 -8.53 3.77 6.01
N LEU A 148 -7.66 4.72 6.36
CA LEU A 148 -6.86 4.68 7.58
C LEU A 148 -7.78 4.80 8.79
N ILE A 149 -7.49 4.00 9.81
CA ILE A 149 -8.13 4.12 11.12
C ILE A 149 -7.25 5.07 11.92
N THR A 150 -7.81 6.19 12.37
CA THR A 150 -7.14 7.19 13.19
C THR A 150 -7.41 6.96 14.69
N ASN A 151 -6.73 7.72 15.54
CA ASN A 151 -6.99 7.73 16.98
C ASN A 151 -8.43 8.17 17.30
N ARG A 152 -9.06 8.98 16.44
CA ARG A 152 -10.46 9.38 16.57
C ARG A 152 -11.41 8.18 16.42
N GLU A 153 -11.22 7.34 15.40
CA GLU A 153 -12.05 6.15 15.24
C GLU A 153 -11.86 5.16 16.40
N LEU A 154 -10.62 4.98 16.86
CA LEU A 154 -10.33 4.11 18.00
C LEU A 154 -11.07 4.58 19.26
N ALA A 155 -11.04 5.89 19.54
CA ALA A 155 -11.76 6.49 20.66
C ALA A 155 -13.29 6.37 20.50
N LEU A 156 -13.81 6.54 19.28
CA LEU A 156 -15.23 6.40 18.98
C LEU A 156 -15.75 4.99 19.23
N TRP A 157 -14.98 3.96 18.86
CA TRP A 157 -15.36 2.56 19.06
C TRP A 157 -15.15 2.07 20.50
N GLY A 158 -14.37 2.81 21.30
CA GLY A 158 -14.08 2.45 22.68
C GLY A 158 -13.25 1.17 22.82
N ILE A 159 -12.40 0.86 21.83
CA ILE A 159 -11.53 -0.33 21.84
C ILE A 159 -10.06 0.06 22.07
N SER A 160 -9.28 -0.87 22.59
CA SER A 160 -7.83 -0.72 22.74
C SER A 160 -7.08 -1.03 21.44
N LEU A 161 -5.83 -0.56 21.35
CA LEU A 161 -4.90 -0.97 20.30
C LEU A 161 -4.70 -2.49 20.24
N HIS A 162 -4.74 -3.16 21.40
CA HIS A 162 -4.60 -4.61 21.47
C HIS A 162 -5.80 -5.34 20.84
N GLU A 163 -7.03 -4.89 21.13
CA GLU A 163 -8.23 -5.44 20.50
C GLU A 163 -8.25 -5.18 19.00
N LEU A 164 -7.86 -3.98 18.57
CA LEU A 164 -7.71 -3.63 17.16
C LEU A 164 -6.71 -4.57 16.46
N LEU A 165 -5.56 -4.85 17.10
CA LEU A 165 -4.55 -5.77 16.58
C LEU A 165 -5.11 -7.18 16.40
N LEU A 166 -5.80 -7.73 17.40
CA LEU A 166 -6.36 -9.09 17.32
C LEU A 166 -7.34 -9.23 16.16
N VAL A 167 -8.23 -8.25 15.99
CA VAL A 167 -9.22 -8.23 14.91
C VAL A 167 -8.54 -8.07 13.55
N ALA A 168 -7.60 -7.12 13.42
CA ALA A 168 -6.86 -6.89 12.20
C ALA A 168 -6.05 -8.12 11.79
N ARG A 169 -5.43 -8.82 12.74
CA ARG A 169 -4.63 -10.04 12.51
C ARG A 169 -5.44 -11.16 11.87
N GLU A 170 -6.62 -11.45 12.41
CA GLU A 170 -7.51 -12.48 11.85
C GLU A 170 -8.02 -12.10 10.46
N ASN A 171 -8.49 -10.86 10.32
CA ASN A 171 -9.08 -10.39 9.07
C ASN A 171 -8.08 -10.23 7.94
N THR A 172 -6.88 -9.70 8.22
CA THR A 172 -5.88 -9.46 7.16
C THR A 172 -5.50 -10.78 6.51
N ARG A 173 -5.23 -11.83 7.30
CA ARG A 173 -4.94 -13.17 6.77
C ARG A 173 -6.12 -13.79 6.03
N ARG A 174 -7.35 -13.57 6.49
CA ARG A 174 -8.57 -14.11 5.86
C ARG A 174 -8.89 -13.41 4.54
N LEU A 175 -8.73 -12.09 4.47
CA LEU A 175 -9.05 -11.27 3.30
C LEU A 175 -7.91 -11.27 2.27
N PHE A 176 -6.67 -11.36 2.74
CA PHE A 176 -5.45 -11.32 1.94
C PHE A 176 -4.56 -12.53 2.27
N PRO A 177 -4.95 -13.76 1.85
CA PRO A 177 -4.18 -14.96 2.16
C PRO A 177 -2.71 -14.85 1.67
N PRO A 178 -1.75 -15.42 2.42
CA PRO A 178 -0.34 -15.32 2.06
C PRO A 178 -0.02 -16.18 0.83
N ARG A 179 0.79 -15.63 -0.08
CA ARG A 179 1.27 -16.28 -1.30
C ARG A 179 2.80 -16.22 -1.35
N ILE A 180 3.46 -17.38 -1.40
CA ILE A 180 4.91 -17.47 -1.57
C ILE A 180 5.21 -18.37 -2.76
N MET A 181 5.97 -17.85 -3.73
CA MET A 181 6.35 -18.57 -4.94
C MET A 181 7.81 -18.30 -5.32
N ASP A 182 8.37 -19.14 -6.18
CA ASP A 182 9.68 -18.89 -6.78
C ASP A 182 9.65 -17.65 -7.68
N MET A 183 10.77 -16.91 -7.69
CA MET A 183 10.87 -15.66 -8.44
C MET A 183 10.66 -15.86 -9.96
N ASP A 184 11.12 -16.98 -10.52
CA ASP A 184 10.99 -17.26 -11.95
C ASP A 184 9.51 -17.43 -12.35
N SER A 185 8.73 -18.18 -11.57
CA SER A 185 7.27 -18.30 -11.78
C SER A 185 6.57 -16.97 -11.63
N PHE A 186 6.94 -16.14 -10.64
CA PHE A 186 6.37 -14.81 -10.45
C PHE A 186 6.61 -13.88 -11.66
N LEU A 187 7.85 -13.87 -12.18
CA LEU A 187 8.21 -13.07 -13.36
C LEU A 187 7.48 -13.54 -14.62
N MET A 188 7.29 -14.86 -14.76
CA MET A 188 6.52 -15.45 -15.85
C MET A 188 5.03 -15.07 -15.78
N GLU A 189 4.41 -15.14 -14.59
CA GLU A 189 3.02 -14.71 -14.38
C GLU A 189 2.82 -13.21 -14.64
N SER A 190 3.80 -12.39 -14.25
CA SER A 190 3.74 -10.93 -14.40
C SER A 190 3.91 -10.46 -15.84
N GLY A 191 4.11 -11.36 -16.81
CA GLY A 191 4.49 -11.02 -18.19
C GLY A 191 5.86 -10.34 -18.28
N ARG A 192 6.61 -10.30 -17.18
CA ARG A 192 7.95 -9.70 -17.06
C ARG A 192 9.00 -10.77 -17.30
N GLY A 193 8.90 -11.49 -18.43
CA GLY A 193 9.81 -12.56 -18.87
C GLY A 193 11.24 -12.06 -19.12
N LYS A 194 11.88 -11.54 -18.08
CA LYS A 194 13.24 -11.05 -18.01
C LYS A 194 14.13 -12.15 -17.44
N PRO A 195 15.44 -12.14 -17.75
CA PRO A 195 16.39 -13.03 -17.11
C PRO A 195 16.35 -12.85 -15.58
N PRO A 196 16.67 -13.90 -14.81
CA PRO A 196 16.64 -13.86 -13.35
C PRO A 196 17.49 -12.71 -12.82
N LEU A 197 16.98 -11.98 -11.81
CA LEU A 197 17.70 -10.87 -11.14
C LEU A 197 19.14 -11.27 -10.75
N MET A 198 19.31 -12.54 -10.39
CA MET A 198 20.59 -13.15 -10.10
C MET A 198 20.65 -14.56 -10.71
N PRO A 199 21.36 -14.75 -11.83
CA PRO A 199 21.50 -16.05 -12.45
C PRO A 199 22.09 -17.09 -11.48
N GLY A 200 21.41 -18.23 -11.33
CA GLY A 200 21.85 -19.35 -10.49
C GLY A 200 21.62 -19.17 -8.99
N LYS A 201 20.92 -18.12 -8.55
CA LYS A 201 20.50 -17.93 -7.16
C LYS A 201 19.03 -18.26 -7.00
N ILE A 202 18.71 -19.02 -5.95
CA ILE A 202 17.32 -19.35 -5.61
C ILE A 202 16.73 -18.18 -4.83
N MET A 203 15.62 -17.63 -5.32
CA MET A 203 14.89 -16.54 -4.67
C MET A 203 13.39 -16.80 -4.74
N TYR A 204 12.66 -16.27 -3.77
CA TYR A 204 11.21 -16.38 -3.69
C TYR A 204 10.58 -15.01 -3.52
N ILE A 205 9.34 -14.86 -3.96
CA ILE A 205 8.50 -13.70 -3.70
C ILE A 205 7.50 -14.08 -2.61
N MET A 206 7.40 -13.23 -1.58
CA MET A 206 6.36 -13.27 -0.56
C MET A 206 5.44 -12.07 -0.75
N THR A 207 4.17 -12.35 -0.96
CA THR A 207 3.10 -11.37 -1.13
C THR A 207 1.77 -11.98 -0.66
N ASN A 208 0.63 -11.35 -0.97
CA ASN A 208 -0.70 -11.95 -0.79
C ASN A 208 -1.34 -12.31 -2.13
N GLU A 209 -2.44 -13.05 -2.12
CA GLU A 209 -3.15 -13.48 -3.33
C GLU A 209 -3.55 -12.32 -4.26
N GLN A 210 -3.78 -11.13 -3.71
CA GLN A 210 -4.14 -9.92 -4.46
C GLN A 210 -2.93 -9.10 -4.92
N GLN A 211 -1.72 -9.45 -4.49
CA GLN A 211 -0.47 -8.73 -4.75
C GLN A 211 -0.50 -7.23 -4.37
N ILE A 212 -1.34 -6.88 -3.39
CA ILE A 212 -1.50 -5.49 -2.93
C ILE A 212 -1.21 -5.38 -1.44
N ASN A 213 -0.27 -4.51 -1.05
CA ASN A 213 0.22 -4.40 0.33
C ASN A 213 0.74 -5.74 0.90
N GLY A 214 1.18 -6.66 0.04
CA GLY A 214 1.53 -8.03 0.39
C GLY A 214 2.78 -8.19 1.23
N ALA A 215 3.64 -7.17 1.33
CA ALA A 215 4.77 -7.22 2.27
C ALA A 215 4.32 -7.39 3.73
N THR A 216 3.07 -7.00 4.02
CA THR A 216 2.40 -7.22 5.30
C THR A 216 2.34 -8.70 5.72
N VAL A 217 2.48 -9.65 4.78
CA VAL A 217 2.55 -11.09 5.08
C VAL A 217 3.72 -11.44 6.01
N LEU A 218 4.75 -10.60 6.08
CA LEU A 218 5.88 -10.74 7.01
C LEU A 218 5.44 -10.98 8.46
N VAL A 219 4.36 -10.34 8.89
CA VAL A 219 3.86 -10.40 10.28
C VAL A 219 2.73 -11.41 10.47
N TYR A 220 2.45 -12.26 9.48
CA TYR A 220 1.42 -13.29 9.60
C TYR A 220 1.95 -14.48 10.41
N ASP A 221 1.17 -14.94 11.39
CA ASP A 221 1.62 -15.99 12.29
C ASP A 221 2.03 -17.27 11.57
N GLY A 222 3.24 -17.71 11.88
CA GLY A 222 3.78 -18.98 11.40
C GLY A 222 4.08 -19.03 9.91
N VAL A 223 3.88 -17.95 9.13
CA VAL A 223 4.17 -17.95 7.69
C VAL A 223 5.69 -18.07 7.45
N LEU A 224 6.50 -17.28 8.14
CA LEU A 224 7.96 -17.37 8.08
C LEU A 224 8.45 -18.75 8.50
N ARG A 225 7.89 -19.29 9.60
CA ARG A 225 8.24 -20.63 10.11
C ARG A 225 7.92 -21.73 9.10
N GLN A 226 6.72 -21.72 8.53
CA GLN A 226 6.30 -22.67 7.52
C GLN A 226 7.19 -22.63 6.27
N PHE A 227 7.56 -21.42 5.83
CA PHE A 227 8.49 -21.25 4.72
C PHE A 227 9.88 -21.79 5.05
N ALA A 228 10.43 -21.44 6.23
CA ALA A 228 11.72 -21.94 6.71
C ALA A 228 11.76 -23.47 6.81
N ASP A 229 10.68 -24.07 7.30
CA ASP A 229 10.55 -25.53 7.42
C ASP A 229 10.44 -26.21 6.05
N LYS A 230 9.80 -25.56 5.07
CA LYS A 230 9.71 -26.02 3.68
C LYS A 230 11.08 -26.03 2.99
N ILE A 231 11.86 -24.95 3.10
CA ILE A 231 13.21 -24.86 2.51
C ILE A 231 14.30 -25.52 3.36
N LYS A 232 13.95 -25.85 4.62
CA LYS A 232 14.82 -26.43 5.65
C LYS A 232 16.01 -25.55 6.04
N GLU A 233 15.88 -24.23 5.95
CA GLU A 233 16.98 -23.28 6.12
C GLU A 233 16.53 -21.96 6.76
N ASP A 234 17.49 -21.20 7.29
CA ASP A 234 17.37 -19.78 7.59
C ASP A 234 17.38 -18.97 6.28
N PHE A 235 16.89 -17.73 6.29
CA PHE A 235 16.81 -16.91 5.08
C PHE A 235 16.82 -15.40 5.38
N TYR A 236 17.20 -14.63 4.36
CA TYR A 236 17.08 -13.18 4.35
C TYR A 236 15.72 -12.75 3.78
N VAL A 237 15.22 -11.62 4.27
CA VAL A 237 14.01 -10.95 3.80
C VAL A 237 14.39 -9.56 3.34
N LEU A 238 14.12 -9.27 2.08
CA LEU A 238 14.43 -8.02 1.41
C LEU A 238 13.11 -7.33 1.04
N PRO A 239 12.82 -6.14 1.59
CA PRO A 239 11.72 -5.32 1.12
C PRO A 239 11.91 -4.92 -0.33
N SER A 240 11.04 -5.41 -1.21
CA SER A 240 11.04 -4.96 -2.61
C SER A 240 10.11 -3.77 -2.81
N SER A 241 9.00 -3.73 -2.07
CA SER A 241 8.05 -2.62 -1.98
C SER A 241 7.08 -2.89 -0.82
N ILE A 242 6.10 -2.01 -0.61
CA ILE A 242 4.94 -2.31 0.26
C ILE A 242 4.12 -3.52 -0.24
N HIS A 243 4.24 -3.89 -1.52
CA HIS A 243 3.43 -4.92 -2.15
C HIS A 243 4.04 -6.32 -2.02
N GLU A 244 5.36 -6.44 -1.87
CA GLU A 244 6.03 -7.73 -1.88
C GLU A 244 7.43 -7.69 -1.23
N LEU A 245 7.88 -8.87 -0.80
CA LEU A 245 9.21 -9.10 -0.24
C LEU A 245 9.92 -10.18 -1.06
N ILE A 246 11.24 -10.04 -1.19
CA ILE A 246 12.10 -11.08 -1.76
C ILE A 246 12.68 -11.90 -0.60
N LEU A 247 12.56 -13.22 -0.67
CA LEU A 247 13.17 -14.15 0.28
C LEU A 247 14.36 -14.84 -0.38
N VAL A 248 15.49 -14.83 0.31
CA VAL A 248 16.76 -15.42 -0.18
C VAL A 248 17.26 -16.43 0.86
N PRO A 249 17.33 -17.75 0.56
CA PRO A 249 17.92 -18.72 1.48
C PRO A 249 19.35 -18.31 1.86
N ALA A 250 19.72 -18.48 3.13
CA ALA A 250 21.00 -17.98 3.65
C ALA A 250 22.22 -18.57 2.91
N SER A 251 22.12 -19.79 2.41
CA SER A 251 23.11 -20.51 1.61
C SER A 251 23.42 -19.84 0.27
N GLN A 252 22.49 -19.02 -0.23
CA GLN A 252 22.66 -18.31 -1.49
C GLN A 252 23.53 -17.06 -1.33
N PHE A 253 23.59 -16.47 -0.14
CA PHE A 253 24.30 -15.21 0.11
C PHE A 253 25.03 -15.22 1.45
N ALA A 254 26.36 -15.08 1.39
CA ALA A 254 27.20 -15.03 2.59
C ALA A 254 27.24 -13.65 3.26
N ASP A 255 26.93 -12.58 2.52
CA ASP A 255 27.10 -11.19 2.95
C ASP A 255 25.78 -10.41 2.84
N ALA A 256 25.24 -10.02 4.00
CA ALA A 256 24.03 -9.22 4.10
C ALA A 256 24.24 -7.77 3.61
N GLY A 257 25.47 -7.22 3.70
CA GLY A 257 25.78 -5.87 3.24
C GLY A 257 25.60 -5.73 1.74
N ARG A 258 25.97 -6.75 0.98
CA ARG A 258 25.74 -6.76 -0.48
C ARG A 258 24.25 -6.85 -0.85
N LEU A 259 23.45 -7.58 -0.06
CA LEU A 259 21.99 -7.60 -0.25
C LEU A 259 21.39 -6.22 0.04
N PHE A 260 21.89 -5.53 1.07
CA PHE A 260 21.47 -4.19 1.43
C PHE A 260 21.76 -3.18 0.30
N GLU A 261 22.97 -3.19 -0.26
CA GLU A 261 23.33 -2.33 -1.42
C GLU A 261 22.38 -2.55 -2.59
N MET A 262 21.99 -3.81 -2.86
CA MET A 262 21.09 -4.15 -3.96
C MET A 262 19.64 -3.70 -3.72
N VAL A 263 19.13 -3.84 -2.49
CA VAL A 263 17.80 -3.31 -2.13
C VAL A 263 17.77 -1.80 -2.30
N ARG A 264 18.80 -1.12 -1.78
CA ARG A 264 18.94 0.33 -1.88
C ARG A 264 19.00 0.80 -3.33
N GLU A 265 19.82 0.18 -4.17
CA GLU A 265 19.90 0.51 -5.60
C GLU A 265 18.54 0.33 -6.29
N ALA A 266 17.84 -0.78 -6.02
CA ALA A 266 16.52 -1.03 -6.60
C ALA A 266 15.49 0.02 -6.13
N ASN A 267 15.51 0.38 -4.85
CA ASN A 267 14.65 1.40 -4.27
C ASN A 267 14.89 2.78 -4.89
N ASP A 268 16.15 3.15 -5.13
CA ASP A 268 16.53 4.44 -5.71
C ASP A 268 16.24 4.55 -7.22
N THR A 269 16.16 3.42 -7.94
CA THR A 269 16.09 3.41 -9.41
C THR A 269 14.78 2.92 -10.00
N ILE A 270 14.08 2.00 -9.34
CA ILE A 270 12.94 1.27 -9.93
C ILE A 270 11.66 1.43 -9.09
N VAL A 271 11.77 1.53 -7.77
CA VAL A 271 10.60 1.56 -6.87
C VAL A 271 10.01 2.96 -6.83
N LEU A 272 8.69 3.05 -6.98
CA LEU A 272 8.01 4.34 -6.83
C LEU A 272 8.15 4.81 -5.37
N PRO A 273 8.41 6.11 -5.12
CA PRO A 273 8.57 6.63 -3.76
C PRO A 273 7.37 6.33 -2.84
N VAL A 274 6.16 6.26 -3.40
CA VAL A 274 4.92 5.91 -2.67
C VAL A 274 4.85 4.42 -2.29
N ASP A 275 5.56 3.56 -3.01
CA ASP A 275 5.60 2.10 -2.80
C ASP A 275 6.83 1.64 -2.02
N TYR A 276 7.76 2.53 -1.73
CA TYR A 276 8.92 2.24 -0.89
C TYR A 276 8.50 1.72 0.48
N LEU A 277 9.19 0.67 0.96
CA LEU A 277 8.98 0.12 2.30
C LEU A 277 10.20 0.30 3.20
N SER A 278 11.37 -0.14 2.76
CA SER A 278 12.61 -0.06 3.53
C SER A 278 13.81 -0.49 2.68
N ASP A 279 14.99 0.04 2.99
CA ASP A 279 16.29 -0.42 2.46
C ASP A 279 16.89 -1.56 3.29
N SER A 280 16.40 -1.76 4.50
CA SER A 280 16.92 -2.73 5.46
C SER A 280 16.74 -4.16 4.98
N VAL A 281 17.74 -5.00 5.28
CA VAL A 281 17.69 -6.45 5.09
C VAL A 281 17.45 -7.10 6.45
N TYR A 282 16.44 -7.96 6.52
CA TYR A 282 16.17 -8.76 7.72
C TYR A 282 16.65 -10.18 7.53
N TYR A 283 16.85 -10.89 8.63
CA TYR A 283 17.25 -12.28 8.69
C TYR A 283 16.30 -13.05 9.60
N TYR A 284 15.73 -14.14 9.09
CA TYR A 284 14.90 -15.03 9.86
C TYR A 284 15.68 -16.28 10.28
N ASN A 285 15.79 -16.48 11.59
CA ASN A 285 16.38 -17.68 12.18
C ASN A 285 15.31 -18.73 12.47
N ARG A 286 15.33 -19.82 11.71
CA ARG A 286 14.39 -20.94 11.81
C ARG A 286 14.37 -21.59 13.18
N ARG A 287 15.54 -21.76 13.82
CA ARG A 287 15.64 -22.43 15.11
C ARG A 287 15.02 -21.60 16.23
N LYS A 288 15.27 -20.29 16.22
CA LYS A 288 14.77 -19.34 17.23
C LYS A 288 13.36 -18.82 16.94
N ASP A 289 12.84 -19.04 15.73
CA ASP A 289 11.58 -18.46 15.25
C ASP A 289 11.58 -16.93 15.40
N GLN A 290 12.65 -16.30 14.92
CA GLN A 290 12.90 -14.88 15.15
C GLN A 290 13.37 -14.18 13.88
N LEU A 291 12.76 -13.03 13.60
CA LEU A 291 13.22 -12.07 12.60
C LEU A 291 14.10 -11.02 13.29
N THR A 292 15.27 -10.73 12.72
CA THR A 292 16.21 -9.70 13.21
C THR A 292 16.72 -8.86 12.06
N LEU A 293 17.17 -7.64 12.35
CA LEU A 293 17.87 -6.80 11.38
C LEU A 293 19.24 -7.42 11.04
N ALA A 294 19.53 -7.57 9.76
CA ALA A 294 20.79 -8.15 9.25
C ALA A 294 21.74 -7.07 8.72
N ALA A 295 21.18 -6.08 8.01
CA ALA A 295 21.87 -4.90 7.53
C ALA A 295 20.86 -3.75 7.39
N SER A 296 21.29 -2.53 7.69
CA SER A 296 20.52 -1.29 7.55
C SER A 296 21.48 -0.12 7.35
N ASP A 297 20.96 1.06 7.02
CA ASP A 297 21.72 2.29 7.23
C ASP A 297 22.08 2.42 8.73
N ALA A 298 23.29 2.95 8.98
CA ALA A 298 23.87 3.10 10.32
C ALA A 298 23.32 4.31 11.08
#